data_AF-A0A3D2M4P5-F1
#
_entry.id   AF-A0A3D2M4P5-F1
#
_cell.length_a   1.000
_cell.length_b   1.000
_cell.length_c   1.000
_cell.angle_alpha   90.00
_cell.angle_beta   90.00
_cell.angle_gamma   90.00
#
_symmetry.space_group_name_H-M   'P 1'
#
loop_
_entity.id
_entity.type
_entity.pdbx_description
1 polymer ?
#
loop_
_entity_poly.entity_id
_entity_poly.type
_entity_poly.pdbx_seq_one_letter_code
_entity_poly.pdbx_strand_id
1 'polypeptide(L)' 'SSRRWEAYERLLLDIIEGDSTLFMRRDEVEAAWNWVDPILRGWQSHYRKPRPYPAGTDGPDQAHQLIEHQGRHWWR' A
#
# COMPACT_ATOMS: atom_id res chain seq x y z
N SER A 1 3.52 -15.21 27.35
CA SER A 1 3.11 -13.96 26.71
C SER A 1 4.26 -13.53 25.80
N SER A 2 4.14 -13.73 24.48
CA SER A 2 5.17 -13.31 23.53
C SER A 2 5.04 -11.81 23.33
N ARG A 3 6.05 -11.05 23.74
CA ARG A 3 6.08 -9.59 23.61
C ARG A 3 6.25 -9.27 22.11
N ARG A 4 5.13 -9.04 21.42
CA ARG A 4 5.11 -8.62 20.03
C ARG A 4 5.62 -7.17 20.00
N TRP A 5 6.88 -6.97 19.61
CA TRP A 5 7.47 -5.63 19.54
C TRP A 5 6.62 -4.73 18.63
N GLU A 6 6.38 -3.50 19.08
CA GLU A 6 5.67 -2.52 18.27
C GLU A 6 6.53 -2.16 17.05
N ALA A 7 5.89 -1.89 15.90
CA ALA A 7 6.58 -1.73 14.62
C ALA A 7 7.74 -0.72 14.66
N TYR A 8 7.60 0.34 15.46
CA TYR A 8 8.64 1.35 15.64
C TYR A 8 9.79 0.89 16.55
N GLU A 9 9.51 0.11 17.60
CA GLU A 9 10.54 -0.44 18.48
C GLU A 9 11.47 -1.37 17.70
N ARG A 10 10.91 -2.17 16.79
CA ARG A 10 11.68 -3.03 15.88
C ARG A 10 12.59 -2.21 14.95
N LEU A 11 12.03 -1.18 14.29
CA LEU A 11 12.80 -0.31 13.40
C LEU A 11 13.96 0.39 14.10
N LEU A 12 13.76 0.83 15.35
CA LEU A 12 14.83 1.48 16.14
C LEU A 12 15.93 0.51 16.54
N LEU A 13 15.58 -0.72 16.92
CA LEU A 13 16.56 -1.77 17.22
C LEU A 13 17.38 -2.14 15.99
N ASP A 14 16.74 -2.27 14.82
CA ASP A 14 17.43 -2.63 13.58
C ASP A 14 18.45 -1.53 13.15
N ILE A 15 18.17 -0.24 13.43
CA ILE A 15 19.15 0.85 13.24
C ILE A 15 20.37 0.69 14.14
N ILE A 16 20.15 0.34 15.42
CA ILE A 16 21.23 0.20 16.42
C ILE A 16 22.09 -1.03 16.09
N GLU A 17 21.49 -2.10 15.58
CA GLU A 17 22.16 -3.33 15.16
C GLU A 17 22.81 -3.22 13.77
N GLY A 18 22.59 -2.11 13.05
CA GLY A 18 23.13 -1.86 11.71
C GLY A 18 22.46 -2.71 10.63
N ASP A 19 21.30 -3.29 10.90
CA ASP A 19 20.53 -4.09 9.95
C ASP A 19 19.65 -3.18 9.09
N SER A 20 20.01 -3.09 7.81
CA SER A 20 19.30 -2.26 6.81
C SER A 20 18.20 -3.01 6.07
N THR A 21 17.90 -4.27 6.41
CA THR A 21 16.94 -5.11 5.67
C THR A 21 15.50 -4.61 5.69
N LEU A 22 15.10 -3.87 6.73
CA LEU A 22 13.75 -3.26 6.82
C LEU A 22 13.66 -1.87 6.19
N PHE A 23 14.76 -1.32 5.66
CA PHE A 23 14.79 -0.02 5.02
C PHE A 23 14.76 -0.18 3.50
N MET A 24 13.85 0.52 2.85
CA MET A 24 13.82 0.58 1.39
C MET A 24 15.09 1.26 0.87
N ARG A 25 15.68 0.69 -0.18
CA ARG A 25 16.85 1.29 -0.83
C ARG A 25 16.40 2.44 -1.73
N ARG A 26 17.30 3.39 -1.98
CA ARG A 26 16.99 4.61 -2.75
C ARG A 26 16.45 4.29 -4.15
N ASP A 27 17.07 3.35 -4.84
CA ASP A 27 16.68 2.89 -6.17
C ASP A 27 15.29 2.21 -6.18
N GLU A 28 14.95 1.44 -5.14
CA GLU A 28 13.61 0.86 -4.97
C GLU A 28 12.54 1.94 -4.78
N VAL A 29 12.85 2.99 -4.01
CA VAL A 29 11.96 4.15 -3.82
C VAL A 29 11.77 4.90 -5.14
N GLU A 30 12.84 5.16 -5.88
CA GLU A 30 12.77 5.82 -7.19
C GLU A 30 11.97 4.98 -8.20
N ALA A 31 12.15 3.66 -8.21
CA ALA A 31 11.37 2.75 -9.04
C ALA A 31 9.88 2.73 -8.66
N ALA A 32 9.55 2.73 -7.37
CA ALA A 32 8.16 2.82 -6.90
C ALA A 32 7.51 4.14 -7.35
N TRP A 33 8.23 5.26 -7.23
CA TRP A 33 7.74 6.56 -7.70
C TRP A 33 7.52 6.61 -9.21
N ASN A 34 8.40 6.00 -10.01
CA ASN A 34 8.20 5.91 -11.47
C ASN A 34 6.86 5.26 -11.86
N TRP A 35 6.33 4.36 -11.04
CA TRP A 35 5.00 3.74 -11.23
C TRP A 35 3.85 4.59 -10.69
N VAL A 36 4.02 5.21 -9.52
CA VAL A 36 2.96 5.98 -8.84
C VAL A 36 2.70 7.32 -9.53
N ASP A 37 3.76 8.00 -9.97
CA ASP A 37 3.70 9.30 -10.62
C ASP A 37 2.69 9.42 -11.78
N PRO A 38 2.71 8.53 -12.79
CA PRO A 38 1.75 8.62 -13.89
C PRO A 38 0.31 8.39 -13.44
N ILE A 39 0.08 7.57 -12.41
CA ILE A 39 -1.26 7.35 -11.83
C ILE A 39 -1.75 8.63 -11.18
N LEU A 40 -0.90 9.30 -10.39
CA LEU A 40 -1.24 10.58 -9.76
C LEU A 40 -1.50 11.69 -10.78
N ARG A 41 -0.65 11.79 -11.81
CA ARG A 41 -0.85 12.75 -12.90
C ARG A 41 -2.17 12.50 -13.63
N GLY A 42 -2.45 11.24 -13.99
CA GLY A 42 -3.72 10.86 -14.61
C GLY A 42 -4.93 11.19 -13.73
N TRP A 43 -4.82 10.97 -12.42
CA TRP A 43 -5.87 11.30 -11.46
C TRP A 43 -6.12 12.81 -11.37
N GLN A 44 -5.08 13.63 -11.39
CA GLN A 44 -5.19 15.09 -11.38
C GLN A 44 -5.81 15.61 -12.68
N SER A 45 -5.41 15.07 -13.84
CA SER A 45 -5.92 15.51 -15.15
C SER A 45 -7.36 15.07 -15.43
N HIS A 46 -7.79 13.91 -14.92
CA HIS A 46 -9.10 13.32 -15.21
C HIS A 46 -9.95 13.13 -13.96
N TYR A 47 -9.82 14.02 -12.98
CA TYR A 47 -10.38 13.86 -11.63
C TYR A 47 -11.82 13.34 -11.66
N ARG A 48 -11.98 12.10 -11.21
CA ARG A 48 -13.28 11.48 -10.95
C ARG A 48 -13.39 11.25 -9.46
N LYS A 49 -14.40 11.86 -8.84
CA LYS A 49 -14.65 11.70 -7.40
C LYS A 49 -14.67 10.21 -7.04
N PRO A 50 -13.97 9.77 -5.98
CA PRO A 50 -14.04 8.39 -5.51
C PRO A 50 -15.48 7.95 -5.30
N ARG A 51 -15.77 6.68 -5.58
CA ARG A 51 -17.10 6.13 -5.33
C ARG A 51 -17.28 5.95 -3.82
N PRO A 52 -18.42 6.40 -3.24
CA PRO A 52 -18.68 6.19 -1.83
C PRO A 52 -18.95 4.70 -1.57
N TYR A 53 -18.63 4.26 -0.36
CA TYR A 53 -18.94 2.93 0.15
C TYR A 53 -19.31 3.04 1.65
N PRO A 54 -20.18 2.17 2.19
CA PRO A 54 -20.56 2.21 3.60
C PRO A 54 -19.37 1.91 4.52
N ALA A 55 -19.29 2.59 5.67
CA ALA A 55 -18.26 2.31 6.66
C ALA A 55 -18.39 0.87 7.21
N GLY A 56 -17.27 0.19 7.42
CA GLY A 56 -17.23 -1.22 7.82
C GLY A 56 -17.37 -2.23 6.67
N THR A 57 -17.37 -1.75 5.42
CA THR A 57 -17.29 -2.59 4.21
C THR A 57 -15.91 -2.50 3.57
N ASP A 58 -15.59 -3.48 2.72
CA ASP A 58 -14.28 -3.61 2.06
C ASP A 58 -14.12 -2.71 0.82
N GLY A 59 -15.01 -1.73 0.64
CA GLY A 59 -14.97 -0.79 -0.47
C GLY A 59 -16.15 -0.95 -1.45
N PRO A 60 -16.12 -0.22 -2.58
CA PRO A 60 -17.20 -0.24 -3.57
C PRO A 60 -17.19 -1.51 -4.43
N ASP A 61 -18.35 -1.90 -4.97
CA ASP A 61 -18.49 -3.09 -5.83
C ASP A 61 -17.53 -3.08 -7.03
N GLN A 62 -17.21 -1.90 -7.57
CA GLN A 62 -16.27 -1.78 -8.69
C GLN A 62 -14.84 -2.23 -8.33
N ALA A 63 -14.46 -2.16 -7.04
CA ALA A 63 -13.17 -2.69 -6.58
C ALA A 63 -13.16 -4.23 -6.58
N HIS A 64 -14.30 -4.87 -6.33
CA HIS A 64 -14.44 -6.33 -6.45
C HIS A 64 -14.43 -6.75 -7.93
N GLN A 65 -15.21 -6.06 -8.77
CA GLN A 65 -15.26 -6.32 -10.22
C GLN A 65 -13.88 -6.23 -10.87
N LEU A 66 -13.06 -5.24 -10.48
CA LEU A 66 -11.70 -5.06 -10.99
C LEU A 66 -10.83 -6.31 -10.76
N ILE A 67 -10.96 -6.94 -9.59
CA ILE A 67 -10.17 -8.10 -9.19
C ILE A 67 -10.75 -9.39 -9.78
N GLU A 68 -12.08 -9.50 -9.87
CA GLU A 68 -12.79 -10.61 -10.53
C GLU A 68 -12.48 -10.68 -12.03
N HIS A 69 -12.37 -9.54 -12.72
CA HIS A 69 -11.92 -9.49 -14.11
C HIS A 69 -10.50 -10.06 -14.29
N GLN A 70 -9.70 -10.12 -13.23
CA GLN A 70 -8.37 -10.74 -13.24
C GLN A 70 -8.37 -12.18 -12.71
N GLY A 71 -9.55 -12.80 -12.56
CA GLY A 71 -9.72 -14.16 -12.04
C GLY A 71 -9.31 -14.33 -10.57
N ARG A 72 -9.28 -13.22 -9.82
CA ARG A 72 -8.91 -13.20 -8.40
C ARG A 72 -10.09 -12.76 -7.56
N HIS A 73 -10.04 -13.05 -6.26
CA HIS A 73 -11.01 -12.58 -5.28
C HIS A 73 -10.28 -12.03 -4.06
N TRP A 74 -10.88 -11.03 -3.40
CA TRP A 74 -10.40 -10.55 -2.12
C TRP A 74 -10.61 -11.63 -1.06
N TRP A 75 -9.57 -11.90 -0.27
CA TRP A 75 -9.66 -12.83 0.86
C TRP A 75 -10.30 -12.09 2.03
N ARG A 76 -11.26 -12.74 2.69
CA ARG A 76 -11.92 -12.25 3.90
C ARG A 76 -11.33 -12.89 5.14
#